data_AF-A0A6B9Y9P3-F1
#
_entry.id   AF-A0A6B9Y9P3-F1
#
_cell.length_a   1.000
_cell.length_b   1.000
_cell.length_c   1.000
_cell.angle_alpha   90.00
_cell.angle_beta   90.00
_cell.angle_gamma   90.00
#
_symmetry.space_group_name_H-M   'P 1'
#
loop_
_entity.id
_entity.type
_entity.pdbx_description
1 polymer ?
#
loop_
_entity_poly.entity_id
_entity_poly.type
_entity_poly.pdbx_seq_one_letter_code
_entity_poly.pdbx_strand_id
1 'polypeptide(L)'
;MRDPTAYAFTDHFLDRVTQPGRYMTFDAVREAIIHGQLRWNTTDGWRFAYTDAGVRYVVVVEDTETPSPVVVTGWTEVVDSETARAASRFDETDVETIELRSALSDRSDERIPGEIRPREVDRPFTVGNHRVRTTAGDGSVVCTDCGGRFRSKATLTTRHCR
;
A
#
# COMPACT_ATOMS: atom_id res chain seq x y z
N MET A 1 -11.86 25.04 -6.58
CA MET A 1 -10.60 24.25 -6.61
C MET A 1 -10.42 23.68 -5.21
N ARG A 2 -10.06 22.40 -5.06
CA ARG A 2 -9.89 21.77 -3.74
C ARG A 2 -8.51 22.14 -3.18
N ASP A 3 -8.41 22.35 -1.86
CA ASP A 3 -7.17 22.75 -1.19
C ASP A 3 -6.44 21.53 -0.61
N PRO A 4 -5.28 21.12 -1.15
CA PRO A 4 -4.52 19.99 -0.64
C PRO A 4 -3.99 20.16 0.78
N THR A 5 -3.81 21.40 1.25
CA THR A 5 -3.28 21.68 2.59
C THR A 5 -4.30 21.40 3.70
N ALA A 6 -5.58 21.26 3.34
CA ALA A 6 -6.64 20.88 4.26
C ALA A 6 -6.66 19.39 4.62
N TYR A 7 -5.84 18.56 3.95
CA TYR A 7 -5.81 17.10 4.13
C TYR A 7 -4.61 16.69 4.99
N ALA A 8 -4.86 15.93 6.05
CA ALA A 8 -3.79 15.36 6.87
C ALA A 8 -3.31 14.01 6.29
N PHE A 9 -2.08 13.62 6.58
CA PHE A 9 -1.54 12.32 6.18
C PHE A 9 -1.53 11.37 7.37
N THR A 10 -2.02 10.15 7.15
CA THR A 10 -1.88 9.07 8.14
C THR A 10 -0.45 8.54 8.19
N ASP A 11 -0.03 8.02 9.34
CA ASP A 11 1.25 7.31 9.47
C ASP A 11 1.38 6.18 8.45
N HIS A 12 0.27 5.50 8.15
CA HIS A 12 0.22 4.45 7.14
C HIS A 12 0.63 4.94 5.74
N PHE A 13 0.13 6.12 5.35
CA PHE A 13 0.49 6.75 4.09
C PHE A 13 1.96 7.19 4.09
N LEU A 14 2.41 7.84 5.18
CA LEU A 14 3.79 8.33 5.33
C LEU A 14 4.81 7.18 5.26
N ASP A 15 4.50 6.04 5.86
CA ASP A 15 5.33 4.84 5.76
C ASP A 15 5.35 4.26 4.33
N ARG A 16 4.28 4.42 3.56
CA ARG A 16 4.17 3.86 2.21
C ARG A 16 4.82 4.70 1.14
N VAL A 17 4.78 6.03 1.24
CA VAL A 17 5.37 6.94 0.25
C VAL A 17 6.90 6.81 0.19
N THR A 18 7.52 6.26 1.24
CA THR A 18 8.98 6.05 1.32
C THR A 18 9.43 4.64 0.92
N GLN A 19 8.50 3.71 0.65
CA GLN A 19 8.85 2.33 0.32
C GLN A 19 9.34 2.19 -1.12
N PRO A 20 10.46 1.49 -1.37
CA PRO A 20 10.90 1.15 -2.73
C PRO A 20 9.80 0.43 -3.53
N GLY A 21 9.71 0.71 -4.83
CA GLY A 21 8.68 0.15 -5.70
C GLY A 21 7.27 0.70 -5.45
N ARG A 22 7.17 1.85 -4.77
CA ARG A 22 5.97 2.69 -4.70
C ARG A 22 6.26 4.01 -5.42
N TYR A 23 5.34 4.40 -6.29
CA TYR A 23 5.47 5.59 -7.14
C TYR A 23 4.51 6.71 -6.73
N MET A 24 3.77 6.51 -5.64
CA MET A 24 3.00 7.58 -5.02
C MET A 24 3.96 8.59 -4.41
N THR A 25 3.67 9.88 -4.62
CA THR A 25 4.47 11.00 -4.10
C THR A 25 3.54 12.05 -3.49
N PHE A 26 4.06 12.92 -2.63
CA PHE A 26 3.27 14.04 -2.09
C PHE A 26 2.77 14.97 -3.20
N ASP A 27 3.58 15.22 -4.23
CA ASP A 27 3.16 15.99 -5.40
C ASP A 27 2.03 15.31 -6.16
N ALA A 28 2.11 14.00 -6.39
CA ALA A 28 1.01 13.26 -7.01
C ALA A 28 -0.29 13.34 -6.19
N VAL A 29 -0.20 13.31 -4.85
CA VAL A 29 -1.38 13.52 -3.99
C VAL A 29 -1.95 14.92 -4.16
N ARG A 30 -1.09 15.93 -4.18
CA ARG A 30 -1.49 17.32 -4.40
C ARG A 30 -2.23 17.47 -5.74
N GLU A 31 -1.65 16.95 -6.82
CA GLU A 31 -2.26 16.98 -8.15
C GLU A 31 -3.58 16.20 -8.19
N ALA A 32 -3.66 15.05 -7.51
CA ALA A 32 -4.89 14.28 -7.40
C ALA A 32 -6.00 15.04 -6.67
N ILE A 33 -5.69 15.73 -5.57
CA ILE A 33 -6.68 16.53 -4.85
C ILE A 33 -7.14 17.71 -5.71
N ILE A 34 -6.24 18.43 -6.38
CA ILE A 34 -6.60 19.63 -7.16
C ILE A 34 -7.36 19.25 -8.44
N HIS A 35 -6.82 18.31 -9.22
CA HIS A 35 -7.22 18.04 -10.61
C HIS A 35 -7.90 16.68 -10.78
N GLY A 36 -7.74 15.77 -9.83
CA GLY A 36 -8.26 14.42 -9.93
C GLY A 36 -9.78 14.36 -9.96
N GLN A 37 -10.30 13.36 -10.64
CA GLN A 37 -11.70 13.02 -10.63
C GLN A 37 -12.07 12.42 -9.27
N LEU A 38 -13.10 12.98 -8.64
CA LEU A 38 -13.62 12.48 -7.37
C LEU A 38 -14.59 11.31 -7.59
N ARG A 39 -14.39 10.24 -6.85
CA ARG A 39 -15.25 9.05 -6.78
C ARG A 39 -15.56 8.73 -5.33
N TRP A 40 -16.78 8.34 -5.04
CA TRP A 40 -17.17 7.82 -3.74
C TRP A 40 -17.17 6.30 -3.76
N ASN A 41 -16.65 5.67 -2.71
CA ASN A 41 -16.81 4.25 -2.44
C ASN A 41 -17.38 4.07 -1.02
N THR A 42 -18.35 3.17 -0.88
CA THR A 42 -19.00 2.84 0.39
C THR A 42 -18.06 2.21 1.43
N THR A 43 -16.91 1.67 1.01
CA THR A 43 -16.02 0.89 1.90
C THR A 43 -14.85 1.70 2.45
N ASP A 44 -14.21 2.54 1.63
CA ASP A 44 -12.95 3.24 1.98
C ASP A 44 -13.04 4.77 1.77
N GLY A 45 -14.25 5.32 1.67
CA GLY A 45 -14.49 6.75 1.50
C GLY A 45 -14.25 7.28 0.07
N TRP A 46 -13.64 8.47 -0.01
CA TRP A 46 -13.42 9.20 -1.26
C TRP A 46 -12.15 8.73 -1.97
N ARG A 47 -12.19 8.73 -3.30
CA ARG A 47 -11.02 8.48 -4.14
C ARG A 47 -10.83 9.62 -5.14
N PHE A 48 -9.62 10.15 -5.19
CA PHE A 48 -9.18 11.04 -6.24
C PHE A 48 -8.35 10.25 -7.24
N ALA A 49 -8.77 10.25 -8.51
CA ALA A 49 -8.03 9.63 -9.60
C ALA A 49 -7.47 10.71 -10.53
N TYR A 50 -6.16 10.78 -10.66
CA TYR A 50 -5.44 11.72 -11.53
C TYR A 50 -4.49 10.96 -12.42
N THR A 51 -4.48 11.26 -13.71
CA THR A 51 -3.60 10.61 -14.69
C THR A 51 -2.57 11.61 -15.17
N ASP A 52 -1.32 11.20 -15.12
CA ASP A 52 -0.17 11.93 -15.64
C ASP A 52 0.77 10.95 -16.33
N ALA A 53 1.23 11.31 -17.53
CA ALA A 53 2.18 10.53 -18.32
C ALA A 53 1.84 9.02 -18.42
N GLY A 54 0.58 8.69 -18.72
CA GLY A 54 0.13 7.29 -18.88
C GLY A 54 -0.02 6.49 -17.58
N VAL A 55 0.25 7.10 -16.42
CA VAL A 55 0.08 6.49 -15.09
C VAL A 55 -1.06 7.19 -14.35
N ARG A 56 -2.00 6.41 -13.83
CA ARG A 56 -3.09 6.87 -12.96
C ARG A 56 -2.67 6.73 -11.50
N TYR A 57 -2.77 7.84 -10.77
CA TYR A 57 -2.59 7.94 -9.33
C TYR A 57 -3.97 7.94 -8.67
N VAL A 58 -4.21 6.95 -7.81
CA VAL A 58 -5.43 6.85 -7.02
C VAL A 58 -5.09 7.15 -5.57
N VAL A 59 -5.73 8.16 -5.00
CA VAL A 59 -5.56 8.60 -3.61
C VAL A 59 -6.86 8.36 -2.87
N VAL A 60 -6.78 7.63 -1.76
CA VAL A 60 -7.91 7.36 -0.88
C VAL A 60 -7.90 8.36 0.26
N VAL A 61 -9.04 9.02 0.42
CA VAL A 61 -9.30 9.96 1.50
C VAL A 61 -10.51 9.50 2.28
N GLU A 62 -10.33 9.37 3.58
CA GLU A 62 -11.44 9.13 4.50
C GLU A 62 -11.85 10.44 5.14
N ASP A 63 -13.16 10.58 5.31
CA ASP A 63 -13.70 11.57 6.23
C ASP A 63 -13.55 11.02 7.64
N THR A 64 -12.98 11.82 8.54
CA THR A 64 -12.79 11.40 9.93
C THR A 64 -13.69 12.24 10.82
N GLU A 65 -13.90 11.81 12.06
CA GLU A 65 -14.54 12.65 13.07
C GLU A 65 -13.69 13.90 13.44
N THR A 66 -12.50 14.05 12.85
CA THR A 66 -11.63 15.20 13.05
C THR A 66 -11.93 16.33 12.04
N PRO A 67 -11.47 17.56 12.28
CA PRO A 67 -11.77 18.71 11.41
C PRO A 67 -11.20 18.62 9.99
N SER A 68 -10.34 17.64 9.71
CA SER A 68 -9.64 17.51 8.43
C SER A 68 -9.85 16.12 7.83
N PRO A 69 -10.17 16.03 6.53
CA PRO A 69 -10.13 14.76 5.81
C PRO A 69 -8.69 14.21 5.82
N VAL A 70 -8.55 12.88 5.84
CA VAL A 70 -7.24 12.23 5.95
C VAL A 70 -6.92 11.39 4.74
N VAL A 71 -5.70 11.53 4.23
CA VAL A 71 -5.15 10.65 3.20
C VAL A 71 -4.68 9.35 3.86
N VAL A 72 -5.40 8.27 3.56
CA VAL A 72 -5.17 6.96 4.17
C VAL A 72 -4.15 6.15 3.37
N THR A 73 -4.31 6.13 2.06
CA THR A 73 -3.44 5.34 1.17
C THR A 73 -3.52 5.87 -0.26
N GLY A 74 -2.64 5.35 -1.11
CA GLY A 74 -2.75 5.54 -2.54
C GLY A 74 -1.90 4.54 -3.32
N TRP A 75 -2.18 4.42 -4.61
CA TRP A 75 -1.43 3.56 -5.51
C TRP A 75 -1.40 4.13 -6.93
N THR A 76 -0.56 3.53 -7.77
CA THR A 76 -0.41 3.84 -9.18
C THR A 76 -0.87 2.68 -10.04
N GLU A 77 -1.39 2.97 -11.22
CA GLU A 77 -1.82 2.01 -12.23
C GLU A 77 -1.38 2.51 -13.60
N VAL A 78 -0.82 1.63 -14.43
CA VAL A 78 -0.57 1.98 -15.83
C VAL A 78 -1.91 1.96 -16.57
N VAL A 79 -2.26 3.10 -17.18
CA VAL A 79 -3.46 3.23 -18.02
C VAL A 79 -3.12 3.40 -19.50
N ASP A 80 -1.88 3.80 -19.80
CA ASP A 80 -1.29 3.85 -21.14
C ASP A 80 0.21 3.51 -21.04
N SER A 81 0.58 2.28 -21.39
CA SER A 81 1.95 1.77 -21.26
C SER A 81 2.90 2.43 -22.26
N GLU A 82 2.44 2.78 -23.46
CA GLU A 82 3.27 3.46 -24.46
C GLU A 82 3.64 4.86 -23.98
N THR A 83 2.65 5.63 -23.51
CA THR A 83 2.88 6.96 -22.95
C THR A 83 3.74 6.89 -21.68
N ALA A 84 3.53 5.90 -20.80
CA ALA A 84 4.32 5.74 -19.57
C ALA A 84 5.79 5.42 -19.84
N ARG A 85 6.07 4.55 -20.83
CA ARG A 85 7.45 4.18 -21.22
C ARG A 85 8.16 5.30 -21.98
N ALA A 86 7.42 6.15 -22.69
CA ALA A 86 7.97 7.32 -23.36
C ALA A 86 8.28 8.48 -22.38
N ALA A 87 7.72 8.46 -21.18
CA ALA A 87 7.92 9.49 -20.18
C ALA A 87 9.29 9.35 -19.51
N SER A 88 10.06 10.44 -19.40
CA SER A 88 11.37 10.46 -18.74
C SER A 88 11.31 10.24 -17.22
N ARG A 89 10.11 10.20 -16.65
CA ARG A 89 9.85 10.05 -15.21
C ARG A 89 9.97 8.60 -14.74
N PHE A 90 9.73 7.63 -15.61
CA PHE A 90 9.71 6.21 -15.29
C PHE A 90 10.70 5.49 -16.21
N ASP A 91 11.54 4.64 -15.63
CA ASP A 91 12.27 3.68 -16.45
C ASP A 91 11.41 2.44 -16.76
N GLU A 92 11.93 1.54 -17.59
CA GLU A 92 11.23 0.32 -17.98
C GLU A 92 10.90 -0.57 -16.76
N THR A 93 11.80 -0.65 -15.79
CA THR A 93 11.59 -1.44 -14.56
C THR A 93 10.50 -0.83 -13.70
N ASP A 94 10.37 0.49 -13.70
CA ASP A 94 9.30 1.19 -12.98
C ASP A 94 7.93 0.88 -13.55
N VAL A 95 7.79 0.98 -14.87
CA VAL A 95 6.51 0.67 -15.56
C VAL A 95 6.12 -0.78 -15.31
N GLU A 96 7.05 -1.72 -15.47
CA GLU A 96 6.82 -3.14 -15.19
C GLU A 96 6.44 -3.40 -13.73
N THR A 97 7.08 -2.70 -12.80
CA THR A 97 6.76 -2.81 -11.36
C THR A 97 5.34 -2.31 -11.08
N ILE A 98 4.91 -1.21 -11.68
CA ILE A 98 3.53 -0.71 -11.52
C ILE A 98 2.55 -1.73 -12.09
N GLU A 99 2.77 -2.23 -13.30
CA GLU A 99 1.93 -3.24 -13.97
C GLU A 99 1.80 -4.51 -13.11
N LEU A 100 2.92 -5.05 -12.62
CA LEU A 100 2.94 -6.24 -11.77
C LEU A 100 2.13 -6.02 -10.49
N ARG A 101 2.28 -4.87 -9.84
CA ARG A 101 1.58 -4.57 -8.59
C ARG A 101 0.07 -4.41 -8.81
N SER A 102 -0.35 -3.78 -9.90
CA SER A 102 -1.76 -3.71 -10.29
C SER A 102 -2.33 -5.11 -10.54
N ALA A 103 -1.63 -5.93 -11.33
CA ALA A 103 -2.05 -7.31 -11.61
C ALA A 103 -2.16 -8.17 -10.34
N LEU A 104 -1.21 -8.04 -9.39
CA LEU A 104 -1.26 -8.73 -8.09
C LEU A 104 -2.39 -8.24 -7.19
N SER A 105 -2.80 -6.98 -7.34
CA SER A 105 -3.90 -6.40 -6.56
C SER A 105 -5.25 -6.86 -7.10
N ASP A 106 -5.42 -6.89 -8.44
CA ASP A 106 -6.63 -7.39 -9.10
C ASP A 106 -6.84 -8.89 -8.87
N ARG A 107 -5.73 -9.63 -8.72
CA ARG A 107 -5.70 -11.09 -8.48
C ARG A 107 -5.46 -11.43 -7.02
N SER A 108 -5.80 -10.54 -6.08
CA SER A 108 -5.52 -10.76 -4.66
C SER A 108 -6.17 -12.04 -4.09
N ASP A 109 -7.30 -12.46 -4.67
CA ASP A 109 -8.03 -13.68 -4.29
C ASP A 109 -7.53 -14.94 -5.01
N GLU A 110 -6.74 -14.79 -6.07
CA GLU A 110 -6.04 -15.93 -6.66
C GLU A 110 -4.87 -16.30 -5.75
N ARG A 111 -4.89 -17.53 -5.27
CA ARG A 111 -3.82 -18.11 -4.46
C ARG A 111 -2.48 -17.81 -5.11
N ILE A 112 -1.54 -17.27 -4.32
CA ILE A 112 -0.12 -17.16 -4.69
C ILE A 112 0.28 -18.46 -5.40
N PRO A 113 0.87 -18.41 -6.61
CA PRO A 113 1.26 -19.61 -7.33
C PRO A 113 1.98 -20.54 -6.38
N GLY A 114 1.61 -21.82 -6.34
CA GLY A 114 2.27 -22.84 -5.51
C GLY A 114 3.78 -23.01 -5.80
N GLU A 115 4.29 -22.27 -6.78
CA GLU A 115 5.69 -22.15 -7.18
C GLU A 115 6.49 -21.16 -6.31
N ILE A 116 5.86 -20.13 -5.72
CA ILE A 116 6.46 -19.40 -4.59
C ILE A 116 6.27 -20.27 -3.36
N ARG A 117 7.15 -21.27 -3.23
CA ARG A 117 7.14 -22.14 -2.05
C ARG A 117 7.52 -21.30 -0.84
N PRO A 118 6.65 -21.21 0.19
CA PRO A 118 7.05 -20.61 1.46
C PRO A 118 8.29 -21.36 1.93
N ARG A 119 9.41 -20.66 2.01
CA ARG A 119 10.65 -21.25 2.49
C ARG A 119 10.49 -21.45 4.00
N GLU A 120 10.85 -22.63 4.49
CA GLU A 120 10.95 -22.84 5.94
C GLU A 120 11.97 -21.83 6.49
N VAL A 121 11.48 -20.95 7.37
CA VAL A 121 12.32 -20.04 8.13
C VAL A 121 12.53 -20.68 9.49
N ASP A 122 13.49 -21.60 9.58
CA ASP A 122 13.76 -22.41 10.78
C ASP A 122 14.12 -21.56 12.01
N ARG A 123 14.61 -20.35 11.77
CA ARG A 123 15.06 -19.43 12.81
C ARG A 123 13.95 -18.42 13.11
N PRO A 124 13.57 -18.25 14.37
CA PRO A 124 12.70 -17.15 14.74
C PRO A 124 13.29 -15.81 14.27
N PHE A 125 12.47 -14.97 13.67
CA PHE A 125 12.84 -13.62 13.23
C PHE A 125 12.02 -12.57 13.96
N THR A 126 12.53 -11.34 14.06
CA THR A 126 11.87 -10.30 14.83
C THR A 126 10.85 -9.55 13.97
N VAL A 127 9.62 -9.41 14.47
CA VAL A 127 8.61 -8.50 13.93
C VAL A 127 8.08 -7.66 15.09
N GLY A 128 8.21 -6.34 14.99
CA GLY A 128 7.95 -5.45 16.14
C GLY A 128 8.80 -5.84 17.35
N ASN A 129 8.16 -6.05 18.50
CA ASN A 129 8.82 -6.48 19.74
C ASN A 129 8.76 -8.01 19.98
N HIS A 130 8.36 -8.80 18.97
CA HIS A 130 8.21 -10.25 19.10
C HIS A 130 9.22 -10.98 18.24
N ARG A 131 9.83 -12.02 18.82
CA ARG A 131 10.62 -13.00 18.07
C ARG A 131 9.69 -14.13 17.62
N VAL A 132 9.39 -14.25 16.34
CA VAL A 132 8.31 -15.10 15.85
C VAL A 132 8.78 -16.27 15.00
N ARG A 133 8.08 -17.40 15.11
CA ARG A 133 8.17 -18.58 14.25
C ARG A 133 6.85 -18.78 13.49
N THR A 134 6.94 -19.43 12.34
CA THR A 134 5.78 -19.81 11.52
C THR A 134 6.18 -21.00 10.65
N THR A 135 5.25 -21.92 10.42
CA THR A 135 5.44 -23.02 9.46
C THR A 135 5.04 -22.53 8.08
N ALA A 136 5.67 -23.08 7.04
CA ALA A 136 5.23 -22.85 5.67
C ALA A 136 3.73 -23.14 5.52
N GLY A 137 2.96 -22.14 5.07
CA GLY A 137 1.51 -22.24 4.89
C GLY A 137 0.66 -21.88 6.11
N ASP A 138 1.26 -21.55 7.26
CA ASP A 138 0.50 -21.09 8.43
C ASP A 138 -0.08 -19.68 8.20
N GLY A 139 -1.39 -19.52 8.40
CA GLY A 139 -2.07 -18.22 8.39
C GLY A 139 -1.81 -17.36 9.65
N SER A 140 -0.78 -17.69 10.44
CA SER A 140 -0.44 -17.01 11.68
C SER A 140 1.01 -17.24 12.07
N VAL A 141 1.59 -16.29 12.80
CA VAL A 141 2.90 -16.41 13.43
C VAL A 141 2.76 -16.56 14.95
N VAL A 142 3.71 -17.22 15.60
CA VAL A 142 3.75 -17.44 17.05
C VAL A 142 5.02 -16.84 17.61
N CYS A 143 4.91 -15.98 18.62
CA CYS A 143 6.07 -15.45 19.34
C CYS A 143 6.71 -16.55 20.20
N THR A 144 8.03 -16.72 20.10
CA THR A 144 8.80 -17.67 20.90
C THR A 144 8.98 -17.22 22.34
N ASP A 145 8.79 -15.93 22.60
CA ASP A 145 9.10 -15.33 23.89
C ASP A 145 7.83 -15.24 24.77
N CYS A 146 6.73 -14.68 24.25
CA CYS A 146 5.47 -14.58 25.00
C CYS A 146 4.39 -15.61 24.60
N GLY A 147 4.65 -16.47 23.61
CA GLY A 147 3.67 -17.46 23.12
C GLY A 147 2.47 -16.86 22.35
N GLY A 148 2.43 -15.54 22.13
CA GLY A 148 1.34 -14.88 21.43
C GLY A 148 1.19 -15.36 19.98
N ARG A 149 -0.04 -15.66 19.56
CA ARG A 149 -0.39 -16.03 18.18
C ARG A 149 -1.03 -14.85 17.46
N PHE A 150 -0.52 -14.51 16.28
CA PHE A 150 -0.92 -13.31 15.55
C PHE A 150 -1.25 -13.64 14.09
N ARG A 151 -2.39 -13.17 13.59
CA ARG A 151 -2.83 -13.33 12.19
C ARG A 151 -2.63 -12.08 11.32
N SER A 152 -2.27 -10.96 11.95
CA SER A 152 -2.01 -9.71 11.24
C SER A 152 -0.77 -9.05 11.84
N LYS A 153 -0.06 -8.30 10.99
CA LYS A 153 1.09 -7.51 11.43
C LYS A 153 0.67 -6.43 12.44
N ALA A 154 -0.50 -5.80 12.24
CA ALA A 154 -1.02 -4.77 13.13
C ALA A 154 -1.19 -5.29 14.58
N THR A 155 -1.88 -6.41 14.78
CA THR A 155 -2.07 -6.99 16.12
C THR A 155 -0.74 -7.38 16.76
N LEU A 156 0.22 -7.82 15.95
CA LEU A 156 1.55 -8.20 16.40
C LEU A 156 2.38 -6.99 16.87
N THR A 157 2.33 -5.88 16.12
CA THR A 157 3.11 -4.68 16.44
C THR A 157 2.50 -3.86 17.58
N THR A 158 1.18 -3.87 17.77
CA THR A 158 0.51 -3.11 18.84
C THR A 158 0.64 -3.79 20.21
N ARG A 159 0.70 -5.13 20.26
CA ARG A 159 0.82 -5.87 21.52
C ARG A 159 2.29 -5.94 21.94
N HIS A 160 2.61 -5.48 23.14
CA HIS A 160 3.95 -5.69 23.70
C HIS A 160 4.20 -7.16 24.03
N CYS A 161 5.41 -7.63 23.71
CA CYS A 161 5.90 -8.91 24.20
C CYS A 161 6.15 -8.78 25.70
N ARG A 162 5.41 -9.53 26.51
CA ARG A 162 5.50 -9.58 27.97
C ARG A 162 5.84 -11.00 28.39
#